data_AF-A0Z7X4-F1
#
_entry.id   AF-A0Z7X4-F1
#
_cell.length_a   1.000
_cell.length_b   1.000
_cell.length_c   1.000
_cell.angle_alpha   90.00
_cell.angle_beta   90.00
_cell.angle_gamma   90.00
#
_symmetry.space_group_name_H-M   'P 1'
#
loop_
_entity.id
_entity.type
_entity.pdbx_description
1 polymer ?
#
loop_
_entity_poly.entity_id
_entity_poly.type
_entity_poly.pdbx_seq_one_letter_code
_entity_poly.pdbx_strand_id
1 'polypeptide(L)'
;MNILVINCGSSSVKYQLIDCLHEVTVTEGVTELSANVDAAVAVKQLLQKFRNEIIDAVGHRVVHGGDTFRDAVLIDAAVLAKIQEWVPLAPLHNPPALAGIEASQTVLADVPHVAVFDTAFHATLPRRASHYAIDTTLAEKHRIRRYGFHGTSHQFVALEAARYLGRPLNELRLITLHLGNGASACAVEMGSSTETSMGMTPLEGLVMGSRSGDIDAGVIFKLLRDEVKNVDELDKLLNLRSGIKGLSGLSHDIREIEAAAASGHDGARLSIAVFAHRVKKYIGAYAAAMGGVDAVILTGGIGENSASLRQRILQRLEFLGIQVDEDNNQHAEVDHQNKVALITTDNSRVPALVVKTNEELMIARQAACLIGQQASLKTDLSIPIAVSARHLHLDKHTFALLFGDDAEPTHHADLSQPGQFSCKEKVTLVGTRNTIEGVRLLGPLRSKNQIEVSRTDEYLLGIDAPVRDSGRVKDSAPITLKGPKGIVKLKEGLICARRHIHMHPDDAERFGVKNKDEVEVAITGGPRDLIFCDVLVRVSHGYRLEMHIDTDEANAAELDRQSIGELVYSGVNDRLASIRCAKTTNQN
;
A
#
# COMPACT_ATOMS: atom_id res chain seq x y z
N MET A 1 -12.11 -15.51 -15.24
CA MET A 1 -12.57 -14.21 -15.75
C MET A 1 -11.51 -13.72 -16.72
N ASN A 2 -11.90 -13.47 -17.96
CA ASN A 2 -11.03 -13.04 -19.04
C ASN A 2 -11.01 -11.51 -19.09
N ILE A 3 -9.86 -10.93 -18.74
CA ILE A 3 -9.68 -9.48 -18.71
C ILE A 3 -8.80 -9.06 -19.88
N LEU A 4 -9.32 -8.16 -20.73
CA LEU A 4 -8.51 -7.52 -21.75
C LEU A 4 -7.83 -6.28 -21.15
N VAL A 5 -6.52 -6.30 -21.07
CA VAL A 5 -5.70 -5.17 -20.61
C VAL A 5 -5.23 -4.35 -21.81
N ILE A 6 -5.38 -3.03 -21.74
CA ILE A 6 -4.95 -2.08 -22.78
C ILE A 6 -4.07 -1.00 -22.15
N ASN A 7 -2.90 -0.77 -22.74
CA ASN A 7 -1.94 0.24 -22.32
C ASN A 7 -1.58 1.13 -23.52
N CYS A 8 -2.19 2.31 -23.58
CA CYS A 8 -1.94 3.30 -24.62
C CYS A 8 -0.82 4.26 -24.18
N GLY A 9 0.38 4.06 -24.73
CA GLY A 9 1.50 4.97 -24.58
C GLY A 9 1.50 6.08 -25.63
N SER A 10 2.53 6.93 -25.59
CA SER A 10 2.72 8.01 -26.57
C SER A 10 3.17 7.51 -27.95
N SER A 11 3.78 6.33 -28.03
CA SER A 11 4.32 5.75 -29.26
C SER A 11 3.75 4.38 -29.63
N SER A 12 3.05 3.69 -28.72
CA SER A 12 2.50 2.36 -28.99
C SER A 12 1.30 2.04 -28.10
N VAL A 13 0.48 1.09 -28.54
CA VAL A 13 -0.59 0.47 -27.77
C VAL A 13 -0.22 -0.99 -27.53
N LYS A 14 -0.08 -1.36 -26.26
CA LYS A 14 0.13 -2.75 -25.84
C LYS A 14 -1.18 -3.34 -25.34
N TYR A 15 -1.33 -4.65 -25.51
CA TYR A 15 -2.48 -5.37 -24.98
C TYR A 15 -2.13 -6.77 -24.53
N GLN A 16 -2.91 -7.27 -23.57
CA GLN A 16 -2.91 -8.66 -23.15
C GLN A 16 -4.33 -9.09 -22.80
N LEU A 17 -4.77 -10.25 -23.29
CA LEU A 17 -5.96 -10.93 -22.79
C LEU A 17 -5.50 -11.95 -21.75
N ILE A 18 -5.98 -11.82 -20.53
CA ILE A 18 -5.50 -12.62 -19.39
C ILE A 18 -6.67 -13.40 -18.80
N ASP A 19 -6.50 -14.72 -18.66
CA ASP A 19 -7.37 -15.52 -17.81
C ASP A 19 -6.92 -15.37 -16.36
N CYS A 20 -7.65 -14.55 -15.60
CA CYS A 20 -7.32 -14.27 -14.21
C CYS A 20 -7.50 -15.47 -13.28
N LEU A 21 -8.26 -16.50 -13.67
CA LEU A 21 -8.44 -17.69 -12.82
C LEU A 21 -7.15 -18.52 -12.77
N HIS A 22 -6.48 -18.65 -13.92
CA HIS A 22 -5.26 -19.44 -14.05
C HIS A 22 -4.00 -18.57 -14.08
N GLU A 23 -4.14 -17.24 -14.08
CA GLU A 23 -3.07 -16.24 -14.24
C GLU A 23 -2.24 -16.44 -15.52
N VAL A 24 -2.90 -16.80 -16.62
CA VAL A 24 -2.26 -17.08 -17.90
C VAL A 24 -2.62 -16.01 -18.93
N THR A 25 -1.61 -15.51 -19.64
CA THR A 25 -1.80 -14.68 -20.83
C THR A 25 -2.28 -15.56 -21.98
N VAL A 26 -3.52 -15.33 -22.43
CA VAL A 26 -4.14 -16.03 -23.57
C VAL A 26 -3.54 -15.53 -24.88
N THR A 27 -3.42 -14.21 -25.01
CA THR A 27 -2.77 -13.56 -26.15
C THR A 27 -2.26 -12.18 -25.77
N GLU A 28 -1.23 -11.72 -26.46
CA GLU A 28 -0.64 -10.40 -26.26
C GLU A 28 -0.15 -9.79 -27.57
N GLY A 29 0.10 -8.49 -27.56
CA GLY A 29 0.74 -7.83 -28.68
C GLY A 29 0.97 -6.34 -28.47
N VAL A 30 1.64 -5.76 -29.46
CA VAL A 30 1.96 -4.33 -29.50
C VAL A 30 1.63 -3.80 -30.89
N THR A 31 1.04 -2.62 -30.94
CA THR A 31 0.83 -1.84 -32.17
C THR A 31 1.53 -0.51 -32.02
N GLU A 32 2.50 -0.22 -32.90
CA GLU A 32 3.18 1.07 -32.93
C GLU A 32 2.24 2.16 -33.48
N LEU A 33 2.24 3.32 -32.84
CA LEU A 33 1.50 4.49 -33.27
C LEU A 33 2.29 5.24 -34.35
N SER A 34 1.57 5.88 -35.27
CA SER A 34 2.16 6.67 -36.34
C SER A 34 1.27 7.87 -36.66
N ALA A 35 1.73 8.75 -37.54
CA ALA A 35 0.95 9.93 -37.95
C ALA A 35 -0.47 9.60 -38.47
N ASN A 36 -0.67 8.38 -39.01
CA ASN A 36 -1.95 7.94 -39.58
C ASN A 36 -2.70 6.94 -38.68
N VAL A 37 -2.10 6.50 -37.58
CA VAL A 37 -2.67 5.51 -36.65
C VAL A 37 -2.45 6.03 -35.24
N ASP A 38 -3.45 6.75 -34.74
CA ASP A 38 -3.51 7.17 -33.34
C ASP A 38 -3.99 6.03 -32.42
N ALA A 39 -4.01 6.29 -31.11
CA ALA A 39 -4.43 5.31 -30.12
C ALA A 39 -5.85 4.78 -30.36
N ALA A 40 -6.79 5.64 -30.76
CA ALA A 40 -8.17 5.25 -31.00
C ALA A 40 -8.30 4.31 -32.21
N VAL A 41 -7.60 4.61 -33.31
CA VAL A 41 -7.57 3.75 -34.50
C VAL A 41 -6.90 2.41 -34.20
N ALA A 42 -5.75 2.42 -33.52
CA ALA A 42 -5.02 1.22 -33.14
C ALA A 42 -5.88 0.30 -32.27
N VAL A 43 -6.56 0.85 -31.26
CA VAL A 43 -7.47 0.10 -30.38
C VAL A 43 -8.65 -0.47 -31.16
N LYS A 44 -9.29 0.30 -32.05
CA LYS A 44 -10.41 -0.22 -32.86
C LYS A 44 -9.98 -1.37 -33.75
N GLN A 45 -8.81 -1.28 -34.40
CA GLN A 45 -8.26 -2.36 -35.22
C GLN A 45 -7.92 -3.59 -34.39
N LEU A 46 -7.36 -3.39 -33.21
CA LEU A 46 -7.05 -4.45 -32.25
C LEU A 46 -8.29 -5.20 -31.80
N LEU A 47 -9.36 -4.48 -31.44
CA LEU A 47 -10.60 -5.09 -30.95
C LEU A 47 -11.33 -5.92 -32.02
N GLN A 48 -11.07 -5.68 -33.31
CA GLN A 48 -11.57 -6.55 -34.38
C GLN A 48 -11.02 -7.97 -34.29
N LYS A 49 -9.83 -8.17 -33.69
CA LYS A 49 -9.22 -9.49 -33.49
C LYS A 49 -9.91 -10.30 -32.39
N PHE A 50 -10.61 -9.63 -31.48
CA PHE A 50 -11.24 -10.23 -30.30
C PHE A 50 -12.74 -10.52 -30.48
N ARG A 51 -13.29 -10.39 -31.69
CA ARG A 51 -14.74 -10.56 -31.97
C ARG A 51 -15.32 -11.92 -31.54
N ASN A 52 -14.49 -12.95 -31.44
CA ASN A 52 -14.90 -14.30 -31.06
C ASN A 52 -14.43 -14.71 -29.66
N GLU A 53 -13.70 -13.83 -28.96
CA GLU A 53 -13.20 -14.09 -27.61
C GLU A 53 -14.21 -13.59 -26.58
N ILE A 54 -14.33 -14.31 -25.46
CA ILE A 54 -15.16 -13.86 -24.33
C ILE A 54 -14.31 -12.91 -23.49
N ILE A 55 -14.73 -11.64 -23.42
CA ILE A 55 -14.12 -10.61 -22.60
C ILE A 55 -15.11 -10.24 -21.50
N ASP A 56 -14.74 -10.49 -20.26
CA ASP A 56 -15.58 -10.19 -19.09
C ASP A 56 -15.41 -8.75 -18.62
N ALA A 57 -14.22 -8.16 -18.81
CA ALA A 57 -13.96 -6.74 -18.54
C ALA A 57 -12.73 -6.23 -19.31
N VAL A 58 -12.59 -4.91 -19.41
CA VAL A 58 -11.41 -4.26 -20.00
C VAL A 58 -10.68 -3.40 -18.95
N GLY A 59 -9.42 -3.71 -18.66
CA GLY A 59 -8.56 -2.92 -17.78
C GLY A 59 -7.70 -1.93 -18.58
N HIS A 60 -7.79 -0.64 -18.26
CA HIS A 60 -7.05 0.43 -18.92
C HIS A 60 -5.98 0.97 -18.00
N ARG A 61 -4.73 1.00 -18.47
CA ARG A 61 -3.67 1.72 -17.77
C ARG A 61 -3.81 3.22 -18.00
N VAL A 62 -3.85 3.98 -16.91
CA VAL A 62 -3.87 5.45 -16.92
C VAL A 62 -2.67 5.95 -16.12
N VAL A 63 -1.87 6.85 -16.68
CA VAL A 63 -0.62 7.25 -16.03
C VAL A 63 -0.85 8.15 -14.81
N HIS A 64 -1.77 9.11 -14.89
CA HIS A 64 -1.96 10.07 -13.79
C HIS A 64 -3.41 10.11 -13.33
N GLY A 65 -3.66 9.66 -12.09
CA GLY A 65 -4.96 9.71 -11.41
C GLY A 65 -5.16 10.94 -10.51
N GLY A 66 -4.10 11.72 -10.29
CA GLY A 66 -4.15 12.92 -9.47
C GLY A 66 -4.36 12.62 -8.00
N ASP A 67 -5.03 13.52 -7.29
CA ASP A 67 -5.47 13.30 -5.91
C ASP A 67 -6.87 12.67 -5.82
N THR A 68 -7.55 12.51 -6.96
CA THR A 68 -8.91 11.99 -7.05
C THR A 68 -8.93 10.47 -6.99
N PHE A 69 -8.06 9.82 -7.77
CA PHE A 69 -8.08 8.37 -7.92
C PHE A 69 -6.97 7.72 -7.09
N ARG A 70 -7.40 7.04 -6.02
CA ARG A 70 -6.50 6.37 -5.06
C ARG A 70 -6.44 4.86 -5.27
N ASP A 71 -7.37 4.30 -6.04
CA ASP A 71 -7.50 2.89 -6.40
C ASP A 71 -8.03 2.75 -7.84
N ALA A 72 -8.12 1.52 -8.33
CA ALA A 72 -8.80 1.23 -9.59
C ALA A 72 -10.29 1.55 -9.51
N VAL A 73 -10.87 2.05 -10.61
CA VAL A 73 -12.28 2.46 -10.66
C VAL A 73 -12.95 1.98 -11.93
N LEU A 74 -14.27 1.71 -11.84
CA LEU A 74 -15.09 1.50 -13.02
C LEU A 74 -15.22 2.81 -13.79
N ILE A 75 -15.10 2.72 -15.10
CA ILE A 75 -15.13 3.88 -15.99
C ILE A 75 -16.58 4.21 -16.33
N ASP A 76 -17.02 5.37 -15.87
CA ASP A 76 -18.22 6.06 -16.33
C ASP A 76 -17.87 7.45 -16.91
N ALA A 77 -18.90 8.21 -17.28
CA ALA A 77 -18.72 9.55 -17.84
C ALA A 77 -18.06 10.54 -16.84
N ALA A 78 -18.31 10.39 -15.53
CA ALA A 78 -17.73 11.24 -14.50
C ALA A 78 -16.23 10.94 -14.31
N VAL A 79 -15.86 9.66 -14.33
CA VAL A 79 -14.47 9.21 -14.30
C VAL A 79 -13.70 9.72 -15.51
N LEU A 80 -14.24 9.61 -16.72
CA LEU A 80 -13.63 10.16 -17.93
C LEU A 80 -13.37 11.67 -17.83
N ALA A 81 -14.37 12.43 -17.38
CA ALA A 81 -14.24 13.88 -17.17
C ALA A 81 -13.13 14.21 -16.15
N LYS A 82 -13.00 13.41 -15.10
CA LYS A 82 -11.94 13.57 -14.10
C LYS A 82 -10.56 13.21 -14.64
N ILE A 83 -10.42 12.14 -15.43
CA ILE A 83 -9.15 11.81 -16.10
C ILE A 83 -8.73 12.95 -17.04
N GLN A 84 -9.69 13.55 -17.76
CA GLN A 84 -9.46 14.70 -18.62
C GLN A 84 -8.98 15.94 -17.85
N GLU A 85 -9.47 16.16 -16.63
CA GLU A 85 -9.02 17.24 -15.74
C GLU A 85 -7.53 17.11 -15.37
N TRP A 86 -6.99 15.88 -15.33
CA TRP A 86 -5.60 15.61 -14.99
C TRP A 86 -4.63 15.62 -16.18
N VAL A 87 -5.12 15.77 -17.41
CA VAL A 87 -4.29 15.88 -18.62
C VAL A 87 -3.17 16.93 -18.50
N PRO A 88 -3.36 18.13 -17.92
CA PRO A 88 -2.29 19.10 -17.77
C PRO A 88 -1.06 18.61 -16.99
N LEU A 89 -1.21 17.62 -16.09
CA LEU A 89 -0.11 17.05 -15.32
C LEU A 89 0.58 15.86 -16.02
N ALA A 90 -0.07 15.25 -17.02
CA ALA A 90 0.48 14.16 -17.81
C ALA A 90 0.10 14.28 -19.31
N PRO A 91 0.46 15.37 -19.99
CA PRO A 91 -0.04 15.70 -21.32
C PRO A 91 0.40 14.72 -22.41
N LEU A 92 1.50 14.00 -22.20
CA LEU A 92 2.01 13.00 -23.14
C LEU A 92 1.43 11.59 -22.91
N HIS A 93 0.67 11.39 -21.82
CA HIS A 93 0.28 10.06 -21.38
C HIS A 93 -1.24 9.89 -21.17
N ASN A 94 -1.91 10.83 -20.51
CA ASN A 94 -3.34 10.72 -20.27
C ASN A 94 -4.18 10.85 -21.56
N PRO A 95 -3.85 11.69 -22.56
CA PRO A 95 -4.67 11.78 -23.78
C PRO A 95 -4.71 10.50 -24.61
N PRO A 96 -3.59 9.80 -24.89
CA PRO A 96 -3.64 8.48 -25.54
C PRO A 96 -4.47 7.45 -24.76
N ALA A 97 -4.40 7.46 -23.42
CA ALA A 97 -5.21 6.58 -22.58
C ALA A 97 -6.71 6.87 -22.70
N LEU A 98 -7.12 8.15 -22.64
CA LEU A 98 -8.51 8.57 -22.85
C LEU A 98 -9.04 8.13 -24.22
N ALA A 99 -8.27 8.39 -25.28
CA ALA A 99 -8.64 7.98 -26.64
C ALA A 99 -8.79 6.45 -26.76
N GLY A 100 -7.92 5.68 -26.09
CA GLY A 100 -8.03 4.23 -26.03
C GLY A 100 -9.27 3.75 -25.28
N ILE A 101 -9.60 4.37 -24.15
CA ILE A 101 -10.79 4.06 -23.35
C ILE A 101 -12.06 4.31 -24.16
N GLU A 102 -12.22 5.50 -24.74
CA GLU A 102 -13.40 5.89 -25.54
C GLU A 102 -13.56 4.98 -26.76
N ALA A 103 -12.45 4.69 -27.46
CA ALA A 103 -12.44 3.76 -28.58
C ALA A 103 -12.88 2.35 -28.17
N SER A 104 -12.45 1.89 -26.99
CA SER A 104 -12.81 0.57 -26.48
C SER A 104 -14.29 0.50 -26.08
N GLN A 105 -14.81 1.51 -25.37
CA GLN A 105 -16.23 1.60 -24.99
C GLN A 105 -17.16 1.67 -26.21
N THR A 106 -16.70 2.25 -27.31
CA THR A 106 -17.46 2.27 -28.57
C THR A 106 -17.64 0.86 -29.17
N VAL A 107 -16.62 0.00 -29.03
CA VAL A 107 -16.61 -1.34 -29.65
C VAL A 107 -17.17 -2.41 -28.69
N LEU A 108 -16.92 -2.28 -27.39
CA LEU A 108 -17.32 -3.20 -26.33
C LEU A 108 -18.26 -2.53 -25.33
N ALA A 109 -19.35 -1.95 -25.82
CA ALA A 109 -20.26 -1.12 -25.00
C ALA A 109 -20.91 -1.85 -23.82
N ASP A 110 -21.13 -3.17 -23.93
CA ASP A 110 -21.77 -3.99 -22.90
C ASP A 110 -20.76 -4.61 -21.91
N VAL A 111 -19.46 -4.43 -22.14
CA VAL A 111 -18.39 -4.95 -21.28
C VAL A 111 -18.00 -3.85 -20.29
N PRO A 112 -17.82 -4.14 -18.99
CA PRO A 112 -17.37 -3.13 -18.04
C PRO A 112 -15.90 -2.75 -18.26
N HIS A 113 -15.61 -1.46 -18.13
CA HIS A 113 -14.27 -0.89 -18.27
C HIS A 113 -13.75 -0.42 -16.91
N VAL A 114 -12.48 -0.70 -16.60
CA VAL A 114 -11.82 -0.31 -15.36
C VAL A 114 -10.59 0.53 -15.69
N ALA A 115 -10.39 1.65 -15.01
CA ALA A 115 -9.16 2.44 -15.07
C ALA A 115 -8.26 2.08 -13.88
N VAL A 116 -7.00 1.76 -14.15
CA VAL A 116 -5.97 1.49 -13.16
C VAL A 116 -4.86 2.54 -13.30
N PHE A 117 -4.55 3.22 -12.19
CA PHE A 117 -3.68 4.39 -12.22
C PHE A 117 -2.27 4.09 -11.70
N ASP A 118 -1.24 4.50 -12.45
CA ASP A 118 0.16 4.38 -12.02
C ASP A 118 0.45 5.16 -10.72
N THR A 119 -0.36 6.18 -10.41
CA THR A 119 -0.24 7.00 -9.19
C THR A 119 -0.98 6.41 -7.99
N ALA A 120 -1.93 5.47 -8.19
CA ALA A 120 -2.86 5.01 -7.15
C ALA A 120 -2.13 4.36 -5.96
N PHE A 121 -1.17 3.47 -6.22
CA PHE A 121 -0.40 2.80 -5.17
C PHE A 121 0.36 3.78 -4.25
N HIS A 122 0.68 4.98 -4.75
CA HIS A 122 1.37 6.03 -4.01
C HIS A 122 0.41 7.00 -3.28
N ALA A 123 -0.90 6.80 -3.39
CA ALA A 123 -1.88 7.62 -2.68
C ALA A 123 -1.83 7.44 -1.15
N THR A 124 -1.07 6.46 -0.66
CA THR A 124 -0.77 6.23 0.77
C THR A 124 0.42 7.06 1.28
N LEU A 125 1.12 7.81 0.42
CA LEU A 125 2.26 8.64 0.83
C LEU A 125 1.87 9.55 2.01
N PRO A 126 2.61 9.52 3.13
CA PRO A 126 2.37 10.42 4.24
C PRO A 126 2.67 11.87 3.83
N ARG A 127 2.04 12.83 4.52
CA ARG A 127 2.21 14.28 4.19
C ARG A 127 3.67 14.71 4.11
N ARG A 128 4.54 14.15 4.96
CA ARG A 128 5.99 14.42 4.98
C ARG A 128 6.72 14.02 3.70
N ALA A 129 6.23 13.00 3.00
CA ALA A 129 6.81 12.48 1.76
C ALA A 129 6.13 13.08 0.52
N SER A 130 4.85 13.48 0.66
CA SER A 130 4.06 13.98 -0.46
C SER A 130 4.25 15.49 -0.74
N HIS A 131 4.65 16.30 0.25
CA HIS A 131 4.78 17.74 0.08
C HIS A 131 6.21 18.16 -0.26
N TYR A 132 6.34 19.10 -1.21
CA TYR A 132 7.59 19.83 -1.41
C TYR A 132 7.68 21.01 -0.44
N ALA A 133 8.90 21.38 -0.05
CA ALA A 133 9.15 22.53 0.81
C ALA A 133 9.10 23.86 0.02
N ILE A 134 7.90 24.21 -0.45
CA ILE A 134 7.60 25.44 -1.21
C ILE A 134 6.39 26.17 -0.59
N ASP A 135 6.06 27.35 -1.12
CA ASP A 135 4.87 28.11 -0.69
C ASP A 135 3.59 27.25 -0.79
N THR A 136 2.90 27.07 0.33
CA THR A 136 1.75 26.16 0.43
C THR A 136 0.55 26.65 -0.38
N THR A 137 0.36 27.97 -0.47
CA THR A 137 -0.76 28.56 -1.23
C THR A 137 -0.59 28.28 -2.71
N LEU A 138 0.63 28.45 -3.24
CA LEU A 138 0.96 28.12 -4.62
C LEU A 138 0.92 26.60 -4.86
N ALA A 139 1.41 25.80 -3.91
CA ALA A 139 1.38 24.36 -4.03
C ALA A 139 -0.06 23.83 -4.13
N GLU A 140 -0.97 24.30 -3.30
CA GLU A 140 -2.39 23.93 -3.34
C GLU A 140 -3.05 24.42 -4.63
N LYS A 141 -2.86 25.70 -4.98
CA LYS A 141 -3.43 26.29 -6.20
C LYS A 141 -3.04 25.53 -7.47
N HIS A 142 -1.79 25.10 -7.56
CA HIS A 142 -1.24 24.43 -8.73
C HIS A 142 -1.13 22.91 -8.58
N ARG A 143 -1.67 22.35 -7.49
CA ARG A 143 -1.65 20.91 -7.18
C ARG A 143 -0.23 20.31 -7.20
N ILE A 144 0.74 21.09 -6.72
CA ILE A 144 2.16 20.73 -6.68
C ILE A 144 2.41 19.86 -5.45
N ARG A 145 2.61 18.58 -5.70
CA ARG A 145 2.95 17.57 -4.71
C ARG A 145 3.61 16.39 -5.40
N ARG A 146 4.23 15.52 -4.63
CA ARG A 146 4.65 14.20 -5.11
C ARG A 146 3.41 13.33 -5.32
N TYR A 147 3.28 12.78 -6.52
CA TYR A 147 2.32 11.73 -6.86
C TYR A 147 3.01 10.38 -6.96
N GLY A 148 4.15 10.30 -7.65
CA GLY A 148 4.85 9.03 -7.92
C GLY A 148 4.22 8.23 -9.07
N PHE A 149 5.01 7.36 -9.70
CA PHE A 149 4.59 6.54 -10.84
C PHE A 149 5.22 5.14 -10.76
N HIS A 150 4.89 4.27 -11.72
CA HIS A 150 5.15 2.83 -11.67
C HIS A 150 4.49 2.15 -10.46
N GLY A 151 3.41 2.73 -9.92
CA GLY A 151 2.71 2.20 -8.75
C GLY A 151 2.25 0.76 -8.95
N THR A 152 1.69 0.45 -10.13
CA THR A 152 1.27 -0.91 -10.49
C THR A 152 2.44 -1.91 -10.49
N SER A 153 3.61 -1.52 -11.00
CA SER A 153 4.81 -2.37 -10.96
C SER A 153 5.32 -2.55 -9.53
N HIS A 154 5.47 -1.47 -8.76
CA HIS A 154 5.93 -1.52 -7.36
C HIS A 154 5.01 -2.39 -6.49
N GLN A 155 3.70 -2.23 -6.65
CA GLN A 155 2.70 -3.05 -5.96
C GLN A 155 2.84 -4.53 -6.33
N PHE A 156 2.95 -4.83 -7.63
CA PHE A 156 3.09 -6.20 -8.11
C PHE A 156 4.34 -6.86 -7.53
N VAL A 157 5.51 -6.24 -7.68
CA VAL A 157 6.76 -6.86 -7.24
C VAL A 157 6.90 -6.92 -5.72
N ALA A 158 6.25 -6.02 -4.98
CA ALA A 158 6.15 -6.11 -3.52
C ALA A 158 5.34 -7.34 -3.08
N LEU A 159 4.21 -7.62 -3.75
CA LEU A 159 3.39 -8.82 -3.48
C LEU A 159 4.13 -10.11 -3.85
N GLU A 160 4.82 -10.14 -4.99
CA GLU A 160 5.63 -11.29 -5.41
C GLU A 160 6.78 -11.56 -4.42
N ALA A 161 7.45 -10.50 -3.94
CA ALA A 161 8.51 -10.62 -2.94
C ALA A 161 7.97 -11.10 -1.59
N ALA A 162 6.84 -10.58 -1.12
CA ALA A 162 6.20 -11.04 0.11
C ALA A 162 5.88 -12.55 0.04
N ARG A 163 5.32 -13.00 -1.10
CA ARG A 163 5.07 -14.43 -1.33
C ARG A 163 6.35 -15.26 -1.31
N TYR A 164 7.41 -14.80 -1.97
CA TYR A 164 8.70 -15.49 -1.98
C TYR A 164 9.31 -15.60 -0.58
N LEU A 165 9.20 -14.54 0.23
CA LEU A 165 9.68 -14.51 1.61
C LEU A 165 8.81 -15.31 2.59
N GLY A 166 7.63 -15.79 2.16
CA GLY A 166 6.68 -16.49 3.03
C GLY A 166 6.15 -15.61 4.17
N ARG A 167 6.16 -14.29 4.01
CA ARG A 167 5.74 -13.31 5.03
C ARG A 167 4.66 -12.40 4.46
N PRO A 168 3.61 -12.07 5.25
CA PRO A 168 2.60 -11.09 4.84
C PRO A 168 3.23 -9.74 4.46
N LEU A 169 2.70 -9.10 3.41
CA LEU A 169 3.22 -7.81 2.94
C LEU A 169 3.09 -6.70 4.00
N ASN A 170 2.07 -6.77 4.87
CA ASN A 170 1.86 -5.84 5.99
C ASN A 170 2.84 -6.03 7.17
N GLU A 171 3.77 -6.99 7.09
CA GLU A 171 4.83 -7.18 8.08
C GLU A 171 6.24 -6.86 7.53
N LEU A 172 6.31 -6.33 6.30
CA LEU A 172 7.56 -6.15 5.56
C LEU A 172 7.85 -4.66 5.30
N ARG A 173 9.15 -4.33 5.34
CA ARG A 173 9.74 -3.09 4.83
C ARG A 173 10.53 -3.41 3.57
N LEU A 174 9.99 -3.10 2.41
CA LEU A 174 10.58 -3.42 1.12
C LEU A 174 11.06 -2.16 0.43
N ILE A 175 12.22 -2.23 -0.23
CA ILE A 175 12.65 -1.20 -1.20
C ILE A 175 12.55 -1.82 -2.58
N THR A 176 11.62 -1.32 -3.38
CA THR A 176 11.38 -1.78 -4.76
C THR A 176 12.03 -0.82 -5.74
N LEU A 177 12.80 -1.35 -6.68
CA LEU A 177 13.59 -0.62 -7.67
C LEU A 177 13.13 -1.04 -9.06
N HIS A 178 12.20 -0.27 -9.63
CA HIS A 178 11.82 -0.42 -11.03
C HIS A 178 12.86 0.29 -11.89
N LEU A 179 13.75 -0.47 -12.52
CA LEU A 179 14.87 0.04 -13.31
C LEU A 179 14.62 -0.29 -14.78
N GLY A 180 14.20 0.70 -15.56
CA GLY A 180 13.99 0.60 -17.01
C GLY A 180 14.43 1.89 -17.71
N ASN A 181 13.88 2.14 -18.90
CA ASN A 181 14.07 3.43 -19.59
C ASN A 181 13.54 4.61 -18.76
N GLY A 182 12.42 4.40 -18.07
CA GLY A 182 12.05 5.15 -16.87
C GLY A 182 12.46 4.35 -15.64
N ALA A 183 12.96 5.02 -14.61
CA ALA A 183 13.41 4.34 -13.40
C ALA A 183 12.87 5.04 -12.15
N SER A 184 12.41 4.25 -11.17
CA SER A 184 11.96 4.77 -9.87
C SER A 184 12.24 3.80 -8.75
N ALA A 185 12.49 4.33 -7.55
CA ALA A 185 12.50 3.59 -6.31
C ALA A 185 11.21 3.83 -5.53
N CYS A 186 10.76 2.85 -4.75
CA CYS A 186 9.64 2.98 -3.82
C CYS A 186 9.96 2.28 -2.49
N ALA A 187 9.65 2.94 -1.38
CA ALA A 187 9.64 2.33 -0.06
C ALA A 187 8.22 1.82 0.22
N VAL A 188 8.10 0.51 0.46
CA VAL A 188 6.84 -0.14 0.82
C VAL A 188 6.95 -0.57 2.27
N GLU A 189 6.29 0.14 3.17
CA GLU A 189 6.29 -0.13 4.60
C GLU A 189 4.92 -0.65 5.01
N MET A 190 4.90 -1.87 5.54
CA MET A 190 3.67 -2.56 5.97
C MET A 190 2.60 -2.56 4.87
N GLY A 191 3.02 -2.83 3.64
CA GLY A 191 2.18 -2.92 2.44
C GLY A 191 1.70 -1.60 1.86
N SER A 192 2.09 -0.46 2.43
CA SER A 192 1.76 0.86 1.90
C SER A 192 3.00 1.52 1.27
N SER A 193 2.82 2.24 0.17
CA SER A 193 3.88 3.11 -0.34
C SER A 193 4.05 4.30 0.58
N THR A 194 5.22 4.42 1.21
CA THR A 194 5.56 5.50 2.15
C THR A 194 6.59 6.47 1.62
N GLU A 195 7.35 6.08 0.60
CA GLU A 195 8.22 6.94 -0.21
C GLU A 195 8.22 6.47 -1.67
N THR A 196 8.44 7.39 -2.61
CA THR A 196 8.67 7.08 -4.04
C THR A 196 9.53 8.16 -4.69
N SER A 197 10.40 7.78 -5.62
CA SER A 197 11.46 8.68 -6.08
C SER A 197 10.96 9.68 -7.11
N MET A 198 9.99 9.26 -7.92
CA MET A 198 9.35 10.17 -8.88
C MET A 198 8.43 11.15 -8.14
N GLY A 199 8.27 12.31 -8.74
CA GLY A 199 7.71 13.49 -8.11
C GLY A 199 6.27 13.78 -8.48
N MET A 200 6.01 15.07 -8.67
CA MET A 200 4.87 15.57 -9.42
C MET A 200 4.85 15.02 -10.86
N THR A 201 6.04 14.83 -11.43
CA THR A 201 6.25 14.30 -12.78
C THR A 201 7.24 13.14 -12.76
N PRO A 202 7.31 12.33 -13.84
CA PRO A 202 8.28 11.25 -13.94
C PRO A 202 9.75 11.69 -14.11
N LEU A 203 10.07 12.99 -13.93
CA LEU A 203 11.43 13.52 -14.12
C LEU A 203 12.28 13.47 -12.85
N GLU A 204 11.68 13.64 -11.67
CA GLU A 204 12.39 13.60 -10.38
C GLU A 204 12.90 12.17 -10.08
N GLY A 205 13.98 12.08 -9.32
CA GLY A 205 14.46 10.84 -8.74
C GLY A 205 15.70 10.29 -9.43
N LEU A 206 15.58 9.05 -9.90
CA LEU A 206 16.69 8.30 -10.45
C LEU A 206 17.16 8.88 -11.79
N VAL A 207 18.42 8.64 -12.12
CA VAL A 207 18.90 8.79 -13.50
C VAL A 207 18.17 7.77 -14.36
N MET A 208 17.72 8.17 -15.55
CA MET A 208 16.99 7.29 -16.45
C MET A 208 17.64 7.27 -17.85
N GLY A 209 17.01 6.63 -18.83
CA GLY A 209 17.58 6.54 -20.19
C GLY A 209 17.87 7.91 -20.80
N SER A 210 16.87 8.79 -20.82
CA SER A 210 16.99 10.16 -21.38
C SER A 210 16.59 11.28 -20.42
N ARG A 211 16.06 10.93 -19.23
CA ARG A 211 15.62 11.87 -18.21
C ARG A 211 16.72 12.14 -17.20
N SER A 212 16.84 13.39 -16.75
CA SER A 212 17.93 13.81 -15.84
C SER A 212 17.89 13.13 -14.47
N GLY A 213 16.70 12.86 -13.94
CA GLY A 213 16.55 12.61 -12.52
C GLY A 213 16.79 13.88 -11.71
N ASP A 214 17.17 13.70 -10.44
CA ASP A 214 17.48 14.79 -9.52
C ASP A 214 18.63 15.69 -10.01
N ILE A 215 18.32 16.97 -10.20
CA ILE A 215 19.28 18.04 -10.45
C ILE A 215 19.01 19.22 -9.51
N ASP A 216 20.03 20.03 -9.26
CA ASP A 216 19.88 21.27 -8.51
C ASP A 216 18.95 22.25 -9.26
N ALA A 217 17.95 22.80 -8.57
CA ALA A 217 17.05 23.82 -9.12
C ALA A 217 17.81 25.07 -9.61
N GLY A 218 18.97 25.40 -9.02
CA GLY A 218 19.84 26.47 -9.52
C GLY A 218 20.32 26.25 -10.95
N VAL A 219 20.57 25.00 -11.35
CA VAL A 219 20.98 24.64 -12.72
C VAL A 219 19.86 24.95 -13.72
N ILE A 220 18.60 24.73 -13.34
CA ILE A 220 17.44 25.06 -14.19
C ILE A 220 17.43 26.55 -14.52
N PHE A 221 17.58 27.42 -13.51
CA PHE A 221 17.62 28.87 -13.74
C PHE A 221 18.84 29.31 -14.54
N LYS A 222 19.99 28.66 -14.34
CA LYS A 222 21.21 28.92 -15.11
C LYS A 222 20.99 28.62 -16.59
N LEU A 223 20.42 27.45 -16.91
CA LEU A 223 20.13 27.05 -18.29
C LEU A 223 19.13 27.99 -18.97
N LEU A 224 18.06 28.39 -18.28
CA LEU A 224 17.06 29.33 -18.81
C LEU A 224 17.61 30.73 -19.08
N ARG A 225 18.63 31.15 -18.33
CA ARG A 225 19.26 32.47 -18.53
C ARG A 225 20.27 32.45 -19.68
N ASP A 226 20.97 31.34 -19.85
CA ASP A 226 22.20 31.34 -20.64
C ASP A 226 22.13 30.49 -21.92
N GLU A 227 21.31 29.43 -21.96
CA GLU A 227 21.40 28.39 -22.99
C GLU A 227 20.08 28.14 -23.72
N VAL A 228 18.97 27.94 -23.00
CA VAL A 228 17.67 27.58 -23.61
C VAL A 228 16.76 28.80 -23.71
N LYS A 229 15.95 28.85 -24.76
CA LYS A 229 15.13 30.05 -25.07
C LYS A 229 13.88 30.16 -24.21
N ASN A 230 13.34 29.03 -23.76
CA ASN A 230 12.09 28.97 -23.00
C ASN A 230 11.95 27.65 -22.21
N VAL A 231 10.86 27.54 -21.47
CA VAL A 231 10.53 26.38 -20.63
C VAL A 231 10.32 25.10 -21.45
N ASP A 232 9.75 25.18 -22.66
CA ASP A 232 9.53 24.00 -23.49
C ASP A 232 10.84 23.37 -23.99
N GLU A 233 11.83 24.21 -24.32
CA GLU A 233 13.16 23.74 -24.71
C GLU A 233 13.91 23.14 -23.51
N LEU A 234 13.75 23.74 -22.32
CA LEU A 234 14.25 23.17 -21.08
C LEU A 234 13.62 21.80 -20.79
N ASP A 235 12.31 21.68 -20.89
CA ASP A 235 11.58 20.43 -20.64
C ASP A 235 12.08 19.32 -21.58
N LYS A 236 12.22 19.63 -22.88
CA LYS A 236 12.78 18.70 -23.87
C LYS A 236 14.24 18.32 -23.56
N LEU A 237 15.06 19.28 -23.11
CA LEU A 237 16.44 19.01 -22.71
C LEU A 237 16.47 18.01 -21.55
N LEU A 238 15.69 18.25 -20.50
CA LEU A 238 15.69 17.42 -19.30
C LEU A 238 15.04 16.05 -19.51
N ASN A 239 14.01 15.94 -20.37
CA ASN A 239 13.30 14.69 -20.61
C ASN A 239 13.90 13.80 -21.71
N LEU A 240 14.50 14.38 -22.76
CA LEU A 240 14.86 13.65 -23.99
C LEU A 240 16.36 13.65 -24.33
N ARG A 241 17.14 14.56 -23.72
CA ARG A 241 18.57 14.75 -24.02
C ARG A 241 19.48 14.64 -22.79
N SER A 242 18.94 14.21 -21.65
CA SER A 242 19.67 14.08 -20.38
C SER A 242 19.88 12.60 -20.03
N GLY A 243 20.08 12.28 -18.75
CA GLY A 243 20.19 10.91 -18.26
C GLY A 243 21.43 10.19 -18.77
N ILE A 244 21.31 8.87 -18.96
CA ILE A 244 22.38 8.02 -19.51
C ILE A 244 22.78 8.50 -20.91
N LYS A 245 21.82 8.84 -21.76
CA LYS A 245 22.06 9.38 -23.10
C LYS A 245 22.89 10.66 -23.08
N GLY A 246 22.49 11.63 -22.26
CA GLY A 246 23.18 12.91 -22.15
C GLY A 246 24.60 12.76 -21.59
N LEU A 247 24.78 11.93 -20.56
CA LEU A 247 26.10 11.70 -19.93
C LEU A 247 27.05 10.88 -20.80
N SER A 248 26.53 9.90 -21.54
CA SER A 248 27.36 9.06 -22.42
C SER A 248 27.67 9.72 -23.76
N GLY A 249 26.77 10.58 -24.25
CA GLY A 249 26.83 11.11 -25.62
C GLY A 249 26.44 10.09 -26.69
N LEU A 250 25.89 8.93 -26.30
CA LEU A 250 25.59 7.81 -27.19
C LEU A 250 24.06 7.57 -27.24
N SER A 251 23.60 6.56 -26.52
CA SER A 251 22.24 6.01 -26.57
C SER A 251 21.58 6.06 -25.19
N HIS A 252 20.28 5.79 -25.16
CA HIS A 252 19.54 5.58 -23.92
C HIS A 252 19.41 4.09 -23.56
N ASP A 253 19.79 3.18 -24.46
CA ASP A 253 19.75 1.73 -24.24
C ASP A 253 20.94 1.28 -23.40
N ILE A 254 20.68 0.67 -22.24
CA ILE A 254 21.74 0.28 -21.32
C ILE A 254 22.69 -0.77 -21.92
N ARG A 255 22.21 -1.63 -22.82
CA ARG A 255 23.01 -2.72 -23.40
C ARG A 255 24.12 -2.17 -24.29
N GLU A 256 23.78 -1.14 -25.09
CA GLU A 256 24.75 -0.43 -25.92
C GLU A 256 25.77 0.31 -25.05
N ILE A 257 25.32 0.88 -23.94
CA ILE A 257 26.17 1.61 -22.99
C ILE A 257 27.12 0.68 -22.24
N GLU A 258 26.67 -0.50 -21.81
CA GLU A 258 27.54 -1.51 -21.20
C GLU A 258 28.59 -2.02 -22.18
N ALA A 259 28.23 -2.28 -23.45
CA ALA A 259 29.18 -2.68 -24.48
C ALA A 259 30.22 -1.59 -24.78
N ALA A 260 29.79 -0.32 -24.86
CA ALA A 260 30.69 0.82 -25.03
C ALA A 260 31.62 1.01 -23.83
N ALA A 261 31.10 0.86 -22.61
CA ALA A 261 31.89 0.93 -21.38
C ALA A 261 32.95 -0.19 -21.31
N ALA A 262 32.60 -1.41 -21.70
CA ALA A 262 33.52 -2.55 -21.78
C ALA A 262 34.62 -2.33 -22.83
N SER A 263 34.28 -1.60 -23.91
CA SER A 263 35.22 -1.19 -24.97
C SER A 263 36.04 0.06 -24.61
N GLY A 264 35.91 0.57 -23.38
CA GLY A 264 36.75 1.64 -22.82
C GLY A 264 36.20 3.06 -22.98
N HIS A 265 34.94 3.24 -23.41
CA HIS A 265 34.35 4.58 -23.56
C HIS A 265 34.08 5.26 -22.21
N ASP A 266 34.72 6.41 -21.97
CA ASP A 266 34.65 7.14 -20.70
C ASP A 266 33.25 7.61 -20.33
N GLY A 267 32.53 8.25 -21.26
CA GLY A 267 31.16 8.73 -21.03
C GLY A 267 30.20 7.60 -20.63
N ALA A 268 30.26 6.45 -21.31
CA ALA A 268 29.50 5.26 -20.95
C ALA A 268 29.83 4.75 -19.54
N ARG A 269 31.12 4.62 -19.18
CA ARG A 269 31.53 4.24 -17.82
C ARG A 269 31.03 5.21 -16.76
N LEU A 270 31.13 6.51 -17.02
CA LEU A 270 30.64 7.55 -16.13
C LEU A 270 29.13 7.46 -15.96
N SER A 271 28.37 7.28 -17.04
CA SER A 271 26.91 7.20 -17.00
C SER A 271 26.42 6.01 -16.15
N ILE A 272 27.05 4.84 -16.28
CA ILE A 272 26.78 3.65 -15.46
C ILE A 272 27.08 3.92 -13.98
N ALA A 273 28.25 4.54 -13.69
CA ALA A 273 28.65 4.84 -12.32
C ALA A 273 27.68 5.84 -11.64
N VAL A 274 27.28 6.88 -12.37
CA VAL A 274 26.32 7.90 -11.88
C VAL A 274 24.93 7.30 -11.68
N PHE A 275 24.47 6.45 -12.59
CA PHE A 275 23.21 5.72 -12.44
C PHE A 275 23.22 4.84 -11.18
N ALA A 276 24.21 3.94 -11.05
CA ALA A 276 24.32 3.03 -9.91
C ALA A 276 24.47 3.78 -8.58
N HIS A 277 25.24 4.88 -8.55
CA HIS A 277 25.38 5.75 -7.40
C HIS A 277 24.04 6.37 -6.97
N ARG A 278 23.25 6.87 -7.93
CA ARG A 278 21.94 7.49 -7.63
C ARG A 278 20.97 6.47 -7.04
N VAL A 279 20.88 5.27 -7.64
CA VAL A 279 20.02 4.19 -7.12
C VAL A 279 20.45 3.80 -5.70
N LYS A 280 21.74 3.60 -5.47
CA LYS A 280 22.31 3.27 -4.15
C LYS A 280 21.96 4.30 -3.08
N LYS A 281 22.00 5.60 -3.41
CA LYS A 281 21.59 6.67 -2.49
C LYS A 281 20.12 6.54 -2.09
N TYR A 282 19.24 6.21 -3.02
CA TYR A 282 17.81 6.01 -2.72
C TYR A 282 17.57 4.80 -1.83
N ILE A 283 18.31 3.70 -2.00
CA ILE A 283 18.25 2.55 -1.08
C ILE A 283 18.58 3.00 0.35
N GLY A 284 19.68 3.73 0.54
CA GLY A 284 20.08 4.25 1.85
C GLY A 284 19.04 5.21 2.44
N ALA A 285 18.52 6.13 1.63
CA ALA A 285 17.51 7.10 2.06
C ALA A 285 16.21 6.41 2.51
N TYR A 286 15.73 5.42 1.76
CA TYR A 286 14.48 4.74 2.06
C TYR A 286 14.59 3.74 3.22
N ALA A 287 15.74 3.07 3.35
CA ALA A 287 16.03 2.28 4.54
C ALA A 287 16.03 3.16 5.80
N ALA A 288 16.61 4.36 5.72
CA ALA A 288 16.59 5.32 6.82
C ALA A 288 15.17 5.83 7.12
N ALA A 289 14.37 6.13 6.08
CA ALA A 289 13.00 6.63 6.23
C ALA A 289 12.07 5.63 6.93
N MET A 290 12.22 4.32 6.67
CA MET A 290 11.43 3.25 7.30
C MET A 290 12.04 2.73 8.61
N GLY A 291 13.24 3.19 9.00
CA GLY A 291 13.96 2.68 10.17
C GLY A 291 14.46 1.23 10.03
N GLY A 292 14.59 0.73 8.81
CA GLY A 292 15.00 -0.64 8.51
C GLY A 292 14.60 -1.08 7.09
N VAL A 293 15.08 -2.24 6.67
CA VAL A 293 14.72 -2.87 5.39
C VAL A 293 14.75 -4.40 5.55
N ASP A 294 13.69 -5.07 5.12
CA ASP A 294 13.58 -6.53 5.11
C ASP A 294 14.09 -7.12 3.79
N ALA A 295 13.87 -6.44 2.65
CA ALA A 295 14.41 -6.86 1.36
C ALA A 295 14.54 -5.70 0.35
N VAL A 296 15.45 -5.87 -0.61
CA VAL A 296 15.59 -4.97 -1.78
C VAL A 296 15.20 -5.73 -3.04
N ILE A 297 14.30 -5.17 -3.84
CA ILE A 297 13.74 -5.80 -5.02
C ILE A 297 14.16 -5.02 -6.26
N LEU A 298 14.73 -5.71 -7.24
CA LEU A 298 15.15 -5.15 -8.52
C LEU A 298 14.23 -5.72 -9.61
N THR A 299 13.64 -4.83 -10.40
CA THR A 299 12.71 -5.19 -11.46
C THR A 299 12.84 -4.24 -12.66
N GLY A 300 12.05 -4.45 -13.70
CA GLY A 300 12.10 -3.68 -14.94
C GLY A 300 13.27 -4.10 -15.82
N GLY A 301 13.28 -3.62 -17.07
CA GLY A 301 14.19 -4.12 -18.10
C GLY A 301 15.68 -4.11 -17.72
N ILE A 302 16.14 -3.13 -16.93
CA ILE A 302 17.51 -3.06 -16.44
C ILE A 302 17.68 -3.94 -15.19
N GLY A 303 16.76 -3.86 -14.22
CA GLY A 303 16.86 -4.60 -12.96
C GLY A 303 16.79 -6.11 -13.15
N GLU A 304 15.99 -6.57 -14.11
CA GLU A 304 15.83 -7.98 -14.47
C GLU A 304 17.06 -8.53 -15.21
N ASN A 305 17.66 -7.75 -16.10
CA ASN A 305 18.61 -8.30 -17.08
C ASN A 305 20.08 -7.88 -16.91
N SER A 306 20.39 -6.78 -16.20
CA SER A 306 21.78 -6.30 -16.05
C SER A 306 22.40 -6.73 -14.70
N ALA A 307 23.03 -7.90 -14.69
CA ALA A 307 23.80 -8.38 -13.53
C ALA A 307 24.91 -7.39 -13.12
N SER A 308 25.55 -6.73 -14.09
CA SER A 308 26.60 -5.73 -13.84
C SER A 308 26.08 -4.54 -13.04
N LEU A 309 24.92 -3.99 -13.41
CA LEU A 309 24.33 -2.88 -12.67
C LEU A 309 23.84 -3.28 -11.31
N ARG A 310 23.18 -4.45 -11.18
CA ARG A 310 22.77 -4.98 -9.87
C ARG A 310 23.97 -5.06 -8.92
N GLN A 311 25.09 -5.62 -9.38
CA GLN A 311 26.33 -5.69 -8.61
C GLN A 311 26.79 -4.29 -8.16
N ARG A 312 26.89 -3.33 -9.09
CA ARG A 312 27.36 -1.96 -8.79
C ARG A 312 26.45 -1.21 -7.81
N ILE A 313 25.14 -1.40 -7.95
CA ILE A 313 24.10 -0.79 -7.11
C ILE A 313 24.17 -1.35 -5.68
N LEU A 314 24.33 -2.66 -5.54
CA LEU A 314 24.30 -3.34 -4.23
C LEU A 314 25.67 -3.39 -3.54
N GLN A 315 26.76 -3.15 -4.28
CA GLN A 315 28.12 -3.13 -3.72
C GLN A 315 28.23 -2.18 -2.53
N ARG A 316 28.92 -2.58 -1.46
CA ARG A 316 29.16 -1.75 -0.27
C ARG A 316 27.91 -1.48 0.59
N LEU A 317 26.86 -2.29 0.45
CA LEU A 317 25.65 -2.24 1.28
C LEU A 317 25.64 -3.32 2.39
N GLU A 318 26.79 -3.93 2.69
CA GLU A 318 26.92 -4.97 3.73
C GLU A 318 26.63 -4.39 5.12
N PHE A 319 26.83 -3.07 5.31
CA PHE A 319 26.42 -2.38 6.54
C PHE A 319 24.90 -2.40 6.77
N LEU A 320 24.11 -2.45 5.69
CA LEU A 320 22.65 -2.71 5.75
C LEU A 320 22.33 -4.20 5.86
N GLY A 321 23.34 -5.07 5.79
CA GLY A 321 23.17 -6.52 5.84
C GLY A 321 22.96 -7.18 4.48
N ILE A 322 23.15 -6.47 3.36
CA ILE A 322 23.05 -7.01 2.00
C ILE A 322 24.41 -7.55 1.55
N GLN A 323 24.50 -8.84 1.31
CA GLN A 323 25.72 -9.50 0.80
C GLN A 323 25.38 -10.21 -0.51
N VAL A 324 25.80 -9.62 -1.63
CA VAL A 324 25.53 -10.16 -2.97
C VAL A 324 26.30 -11.46 -3.16
N ASP A 325 25.62 -12.45 -3.73
CA ASP A 325 26.24 -13.68 -4.24
C ASP A 325 26.51 -13.46 -5.74
N GLU A 326 27.79 -13.46 -6.13
CA GLU A 326 28.18 -13.11 -7.50
C GLU A 326 27.65 -14.13 -8.52
N ASP A 327 27.66 -15.42 -8.18
CA ASP A 327 27.19 -16.49 -9.06
C ASP A 327 25.67 -16.43 -9.20
N ASN A 328 24.93 -16.29 -8.10
CA ASN A 328 23.47 -16.14 -8.16
C ASN A 328 23.08 -14.86 -8.89
N ASN A 329 23.78 -13.74 -8.68
CA ASN A 329 23.51 -12.50 -9.40
C ASN A 329 23.76 -12.64 -10.91
N GLN A 330 24.81 -13.35 -11.31
CA GLN A 330 25.14 -13.56 -12.72
C GLN A 330 24.15 -14.49 -13.43
N HIS A 331 23.63 -15.50 -12.73
CA HIS A 331 22.68 -16.49 -13.27
C HIS A 331 21.21 -16.17 -12.96
N ALA A 332 20.93 -15.01 -12.36
CA ALA A 332 19.54 -14.62 -12.06
C ALA A 332 18.76 -14.37 -13.35
N GLU A 333 17.92 -15.35 -13.69
CA GLU A 333 16.96 -15.31 -14.79
C GLU A 333 15.55 -15.37 -14.21
N VAL A 334 14.67 -14.47 -14.67
CA VAL A 334 13.28 -14.41 -14.24
C VAL A 334 12.36 -14.27 -15.45
N ASP A 335 11.22 -14.95 -15.39
CA ASP A 335 10.16 -14.90 -16.39
C ASP A 335 8.78 -14.97 -15.71
N HIS A 336 7.70 -15.12 -16.49
CA HIS A 336 6.35 -15.16 -15.93
C HIS A 336 6.03 -16.45 -15.16
N GLN A 337 6.83 -17.51 -15.32
CA GLN A 337 6.74 -18.77 -14.57
C GLN A 337 7.66 -18.74 -13.34
N ASN A 338 8.93 -18.36 -13.53
CA ASN A 338 9.95 -18.20 -12.49
C ASN A 338 10.09 -16.71 -12.15
N LYS A 339 9.12 -16.20 -11.39
CA LYS A 339 8.96 -14.74 -11.18
C LYS A 339 10.04 -14.10 -10.30
N VAL A 340 10.75 -14.88 -9.47
CA VAL A 340 11.68 -14.36 -8.45
C VAL A 340 12.99 -15.15 -8.42
N ALA A 341 14.12 -14.45 -8.38
CA ALA A 341 15.45 -15.01 -8.16
C ALA A 341 16.15 -14.29 -6.99
N LEU A 342 16.74 -15.06 -6.06
CA LEU A 342 17.56 -14.55 -4.96
C LEU A 342 18.98 -14.29 -5.46
N ILE A 343 19.56 -13.13 -5.15
CA ILE A 343 20.91 -12.75 -5.60
C ILE A 343 21.87 -12.43 -4.45
N THR A 344 21.50 -12.78 -3.23
CA THR A 344 22.34 -12.64 -2.04
C THR A 344 22.75 -13.99 -1.49
N THR A 345 23.80 -14.00 -0.68
CA THR A 345 24.25 -15.20 0.03
C THR A 345 23.26 -15.57 1.15
N ASP A 346 23.30 -16.83 1.59
CA ASP A 346 22.49 -17.32 2.72
C ASP A 346 22.77 -16.58 4.04
N ASN A 347 23.94 -15.97 4.18
CA ASN A 347 24.34 -15.18 5.36
C ASN A 347 23.90 -13.71 5.28
N SER A 348 23.29 -13.30 4.16
CA SER A 348 22.75 -11.95 4.00
C SER A 348 21.57 -11.77 4.95
N ARG A 349 21.61 -10.74 5.80
CA ARG A 349 20.49 -10.42 6.71
C ARG A 349 19.31 -9.82 5.98
N VAL A 350 19.60 -9.14 4.86
CA VAL A 350 18.60 -8.51 3.99
C VAL A 350 18.76 -9.15 2.61
N PRO A 351 17.82 -9.99 2.16
CA PRO A 351 17.85 -10.53 0.81
C PRO A 351 17.69 -9.42 -0.24
N ALA A 352 18.40 -9.57 -1.35
CA ALA A 352 18.08 -8.84 -2.58
C ALA A 352 17.50 -9.81 -3.60
N LEU A 353 16.41 -9.42 -4.22
CA LEU A 353 15.63 -10.24 -5.14
C LEU A 353 15.57 -9.57 -6.51
N VAL A 354 15.69 -10.36 -7.57
CA VAL A 354 15.28 -9.97 -8.92
C VAL A 354 13.87 -10.49 -9.12
N VAL A 355 12.95 -9.62 -9.53
CA VAL A 355 11.53 -9.98 -9.71
C VAL A 355 11.07 -9.55 -11.09
N LYS A 356 10.45 -10.47 -11.84
CA LYS A 356 9.82 -10.17 -13.14
C LYS A 356 8.56 -9.33 -12.92
N THR A 357 8.56 -8.05 -13.30
CA THR A 357 7.30 -7.27 -13.21
C THR A 357 6.28 -7.75 -14.24
N ASN A 358 5.00 -7.70 -13.89
CA ASN A 358 3.90 -7.94 -14.81
C ASN A 358 2.77 -6.95 -14.49
N GLU A 359 2.87 -5.75 -15.05
CA GLU A 359 1.91 -4.67 -14.81
C GLU A 359 0.54 -5.03 -15.38
N GLU A 360 0.52 -5.69 -16.54
CA GLU A 360 -0.70 -6.14 -17.18
C GLU A 360 -1.49 -7.14 -16.31
N LEU A 361 -0.82 -8.14 -15.73
CA LEU A 361 -1.45 -9.07 -14.79
C LEU A 361 -1.98 -8.34 -13.54
N MET A 362 -1.25 -7.34 -13.04
CA MET A 362 -1.71 -6.54 -11.89
C MET A 362 -2.97 -5.74 -12.24
N ILE A 363 -3.03 -5.12 -13.41
CA ILE A 363 -4.22 -4.42 -13.91
C ILE A 363 -5.39 -5.39 -14.03
N ALA A 364 -5.15 -6.58 -14.58
CA ALA A 364 -6.17 -7.61 -14.74
C ALA A 364 -6.71 -8.09 -13.37
N ARG A 365 -5.83 -8.30 -12.39
CA ARG A 365 -6.24 -8.64 -11.00
C ARG A 365 -7.09 -7.53 -10.37
N GLN A 366 -6.70 -6.26 -10.52
CA GLN A 366 -7.48 -5.14 -9.98
C GLN A 366 -8.86 -5.03 -10.65
N ALA A 367 -8.92 -5.17 -11.98
CA ALA A 367 -10.19 -5.17 -12.70
C ALA A 367 -11.08 -6.35 -12.30
N ALA A 368 -10.54 -7.57 -12.26
CA ALA A 368 -11.30 -8.75 -11.84
C ALA A 368 -11.82 -8.65 -10.40
N CYS A 369 -11.03 -8.09 -9.48
CA CYS A 369 -11.47 -7.81 -8.12
C CYS A 369 -12.67 -6.87 -8.09
N LEU A 370 -12.59 -5.75 -8.81
CA LEU A 370 -13.65 -4.74 -8.83
C LEU A 370 -14.96 -5.25 -9.47
N ILE A 371 -14.85 -6.07 -10.53
CA ILE A 371 -16.02 -6.70 -11.17
C ILE A 371 -16.61 -7.80 -10.29
N GLY A 372 -15.75 -8.59 -9.63
CA GLY A 372 -16.18 -9.56 -8.62
C GLY A 372 -16.98 -8.90 -7.51
N GLN A 373 -16.49 -7.79 -6.97
CA GLN A 373 -17.20 -6.98 -5.96
C GLN A 373 -18.55 -6.44 -6.46
N GLN A 374 -18.73 -6.17 -7.75
CA GLN A 374 -20.05 -5.78 -8.28
C GLN A 374 -21.07 -6.93 -8.32
N ALA A 375 -20.60 -8.16 -8.55
CA ALA A 375 -21.45 -9.35 -8.44
C ALA A 375 -21.86 -9.64 -6.98
N SER A 376 -21.05 -9.16 -6.01
CA SER A 376 -21.19 -9.23 -4.56
C SER A 376 -22.29 -8.41 -3.94
N LEU A 377 -22.70 -7.34 -4.63
CA LEU A 377 -23.59 -6.29 -4.11
C LEU A 377 -25.05 -6.76 -3.96
N LYS A 378 -25.24 -8.00 -3.51
CA LYS A 378 -26.49 -8.54 -2.97
C LYS A 378 -26.25 -9.14 -1.58
N THR A 379 -25.77 -8.33 -0.65
CA THR A 379 -26.33 -8.19 0.71
C THR A 379 -25.65 -7.05 1.45
N ASP A 380 -26.38 -5.98 1.78
CA ASP A 380 -25.92 -4.88 2.64
C ASP A 380 -25.68 -5.41 4.07
N LEU A 381 -24.50 -5.96 4.33
CA LEU A 381 -24.11 -6.43 5.66
C LEU A 381 -23.20 -5.38 6.31
N SER A 382 -23.82 -4.48 7.07
CA SER A 382 -23.11 -3.45 7.85
C SER A 382 -22.76 -3.93 9.26
N ILE A 383 -21.60 -3.52 9.75
CA ILE A 383 -21.08 -3.79 11.10
C ILE A 383 -21.11 -2.48 11.89
N PRO A 384 -21.87 -2.37 12.98
CA PRO A 384 -21.85 -1.20 13.86
C PRO A 384 -20.45 -0.99 14.49
N ILE A 385 -19.98 0.25 14.56
CA ILE A 385 -18.70 0.60 15.19
C ILE A 385 -18.93 1.17 16.60
N ALA A 386 -18.26 0.58 17.59
CA ALA A 386 -18.24 1.04 18.97
C ALA A 386 -16.86 1.57 19.37
N VAL A 387 -16.83 2.84 19.77
CA VAL A 387 -15.64 3.47 20.35
C VAL A 387 -15.53 3.08 21.82
N SER A 388 -14.53 2.27 22.13
CA SER A 388 -14.22 1.80 23.47
C SER A 388 -13.40 2.86 24.21
N ALA A 389 -14.04 3.55 25.15
CA ALA A 389 -13.34 4.44 26.07
C ALA A 389 -12.52 3.64 27.08
N ARG A 390 -11.49 4.28 27.65
CA ARG A 390 -10.69 3.71 28.74
C ARG A 390 -11.56 3.17 29.88
N HIS A 391 -11.31 1.94 30.29
CA HIS A 391 -12.10 1.28 31.30
C HIS A 391 -11.30 0.15 31.96
N LEU A 392 -11.88 -0.45 33.00
CA LEU A 392 -11.28 -1.60 33.66
C LEU A 392 -12.29 -2.71 33.94
N HIS A 393 -11.78 -3.93 33.97
CA HIS A 393 -12.43 -5.13 34.50
C HIS A 393 -11.61 -5.62 35.69
N LEU A 394 -12.26 -5.94 36.80
CA LEU A 394 -11.59 -6.39 38.02
C LEU A 394 -11.99 -7.80 38.40
N ASP A 395 -11.08 -8.49 39.09
CA ASP A 395 -11.43 -9.65 39.88
C ASP A 395 -12.05 -9.28 41.24
N LYS A 396 -12.67 -10.27 41.90
CA LYS A 396 -13.35 -10.06 43.18
C LYS A 396 -12.42 -9.58 44.28
N HIS A 397 -11.18 -10.05 44.32
CA HIS A 397 -10.23 -9.70 45.36
C HIS A 397 -9.76 -8.24 45.23
N THR A 398 -9.43 -7.82 44.01
CA THR A 398 -8.97 -6.47 43.68
C THR A 398 -10.10 -5.47 43.84
N PHE A 399 -11.32 -5.84 43.47
CA PHE A 399 -12.51 -5.03 43.73
C PHE A 399 -12.69 -4.77 45.23
N ALA A 400 -12.63 -5.82 46.05
CA ALA A 400 -12.74 -5.70 47.52
C ALA A 400 -11.65 -4.78 48.11
N LEU A 401 -10.40 -4.90 47.66
CA LEU A 401 -9.31 -4.02 48.10
C LEU A 401 -9.53 -2.53 47.74
N LEU A 402 -10.19 -2.25 46.62
CA LEU A 402 -10.40 -0.88 46.14
C LEU A 402 -11.68 -0.25 46.70
N PHE A 403 -12.73 -1.04 46.95
CA PHE A 403 -14.07 -0.57 47.29
C PHE A 403 -14.64 -1.08 48.63
N GLY A 404 -14.03 -2.10 49.24
CA GLY A 404 -14.43 -2.73 50.51
C GLY A 404 -14.85 -4.19 50.35
N ASP A 405 -14.64 -5.02 51.38
CA ASP A 405 -14.90 -6.47 51.34
C ASP A 405 -16.37 -6.85 51.11
N ASP A 406 -17.29 -6.03 51.63
CA ASP A 406 -18.75 -6.21 51.48
C ASP A 406 -19.34 -5.46 50.28
N ALA A 407 -18.50 -4.80 49.46
CA ALA A 407 -18.98 -4.05 48.31
C ALA A 407 -19.33 -4.99 47.15
N GLU A 408 -20.36 -4.64 46.38
CA GLU A 408 -20.68 -5.26 45.10
C GLU A 408 -20.69 -4.21 43.98
N PRO A 409 -20.35 -4.57 42.73
CA PRO A 409 -20.40 -3.63 41.61
C PRO A 409 -21.80 -3.06 41.41
N THR A 410 -21.95 -1.74 41.50
CA THR A 410 -23.24 -1.08 41.36
C THR A 410 -23.53 -0.80 39.90
N HIS A 411 -24.60 -1.40 39.35
CA HIS A 411 -25.05 -1.13 37.98
C HIS A 411 -25.31 0.37 37.74
N HIS A 412 -24.86 0.86 36.58
CA HIS A 412 -25.07 2.22 36.12
C HIS A 412 -25.79 2.29 34.77
N ALA A 413 -25.33 1.55 33.76
CA ALA A 413 -25.96 1.47 32.45
C ALA A 413 -25.51 0.21 31.70
N ASP A 414 -26.41 -0.40 30.94
CA ASP A 414 -26.10 -1.54 30.08
C ASP A 414 -25.15 -1.17 28.95
N LEU A 415 -24.34 -2.13 28.52
CA LEU A 415 -23.49 -2.01 27.34
C LEU A 415 -24.12 -2.73 26.15
N SER A 416 -23.58 -2.49 24.96
CA SER A 416 -24.02 -3.09 23.69
C SER A 416 -23.94 -4.63 23.72
N GLN A 417 -22.90 -5.17 24.35
CA GLN A 417 -22.69 -6.61 24.49
C GLN A 417 -23.60 -7.20 25.58
N PRO A 418 -24.39 -8.24 25.27
CA PRO A 418 -25.34 -8.83 26.22
C PRO A 418 -24.72 -9.23 27.55
N GLY A 419 -25.37 -8.84 28.66
CA GLY A 419 -24.95 -9.17 30.02
C GLY A 419 -23.76 -8.36 30.56
N GLN A 420 -23.21 -7.42 29.78
CA GLN A 420 -22.19 -6.48 30.26
C GLN A 420 -22.83 -5.14 30.62
N PHE A 421 -22.30 -4.50 31.66
CA PHE A 421 -22.80 -3.21 32.15
C PHE A 421 -21.66 -2.35 32.66
N SER A 422 -21.83 -1.04 32.57
CA SER A 422 -20.98 -0.09 33.26
C SER A 422 -21.40 0.03 34.72
N CYS A 423 -20.44 0.21 35.62
CA CYS A 423 -20.69 0.35 37.04
C CYS A 423 -20.56 1.82 37.49
N LYS A 424 -21.11 2.18 38.65
CA LYS A 424 -20.93 3.52 39.25
C LYS A 424 -19.50 3.73 39.75
N GLU A 425 -18.84 2.64 40.11
CA GLU A 425 -17.48 2.60 40.61
C GLU A 425 -16.47 3.09 39.58
N LYS A 426 -15.55 3.92 40.05
CA LYS A 426 -14.44 4.47 39.27
C LYS A 426 -13.16 4.43 40.09
N VAL A 427 -12.04 4.33 39.41
CA VAL A 427 -10.70 4.37 40.02
C VAL A 427 -9.84 5.44 39.37
N THR A 428 -8.74 5.77 40.02
CA THR A 428 -7.65 6.55 39.43
C THR A 428 -6.53 5.60 39.01
N LEU A 429 -6.09 5.70 37.75
CA LEU A 429 -4.88 5.05 37.27
C LEU A 429 -3.68 5.94 37.61
N VAL A 430 -2.64 5.34 38.21
CA VAL A 430 -1.44 6.05 38.62
C VAL A 430 -0.25 5.49 37.83
N GLY A 431 0.26 6.31 36.91
CA GLY A 431 1.42 6.03 36.10
C GLY A 431 2.73 6.53 36.71
N THR A 432 3.83 6.35 36.00
CA THR A 432 5.16 6.85 36.40
C THR A 432 5.28 8.36 36.19
N ARG A 433 4.52 8.91 35.24
CA ARG A 433 4.57 10.32 34.85
C ARG A 433 3.36 11.13 35.33
N ASN A 434 2.16 10.58 35.23
CA ASN A 434 0.92 11.27 35.56
C ASN A 434 -0.18 10.29 35.98
N THR A 435 -1.36 10.82 36.33
CA THR A 435 -2.54 10.05 36.73
C THR A 435 -3.72 10.29 35.80
N ILE A 436 -4.59 9.28 35.65
CA ILE A 436 -5.87 9.40 34.95
C ILE A 436 -6.98 9.09 35.95
N GLU A 437 -7.81 10.08 36.24
CA GLU A 437 -8.92 9.95 37.19
C GLU A 437 -10.20 9.46 36.51
N GLY A 438 -11.11 8.88 37.30
CA GLY A 438 -12.48 8.59 36.86
C GLY A 438 -12.62 7.42 35.88
N VAL A 439 -11.64 6.51 35.81
CA VAL A 439 -11.68 5.34 34.95
C VAL A 439 -12.71 4.35 35.46
N ARG A 440 -13.66 3.98 34.61
CA ARG A 440 -14.89 3.29 35.00
C ARG A 440 -14.73 1.77 35.00
N LEU A 441 -15.27 1.14 36.03
CA LEU A 441 -15.39 -0.32 36.11
C LEU A 441 -16.52 -0.82 35.19
N LEU A 442 -16.24 -1.91 34.47
CA LEU A 442 -17.26 -2.68 33.75
C LEU A 442 -17.52 -4.00 34.49
N GLY A 443 -18.81 -4.35 34.55
CA GLY A 443 -19.32 -5.59 35.10
C GLY A 443 -19.77 -6.58 34.01
N PRO A 444 -19.91 -7.87 34.36
CA PRO A 444 -19.63 -8.47 35.67
C PRO A 444 -18.12 -8.56 35.97
N LEU A 445 -17.77 -8.75 37.25
CA LEU A 445 -16.38 -9.00 37.65
C LEU A 445 -15.81 -10.22 36.92
N ARG A 446 -14.55 -10.14 36.53
CA ARG A 446 -13.85 -11.18 35.76
C ARG A 446 -12.93 -12.00 36.66
N SER A 447 -12.31 -13.04 36.11
CA SER A 447 -11.28 -13.82 36.81
C SER A 447 -9.90 -13.14 36.80
N LYS A 448 -9.73 -12.06 36.03
CA LYS A 448 -8.47 -11.33 35.87
C LYS A 448 -8.71 -9.84 35.81
N ASN A 449 -7.77 -9.07 36.34
CA ASN A 449 -7.75 -7.62 36.20
C ASN A 449 -7.26 -7.24 34.80
N GLN A 450 -7.97 -6.31 34.16
CA GLN A 450 -7.64 -5.79 32.85
C GLN A 450 -8.01 -4.32 32.78
N ILE A 451 -7.08 -3.51 32.29
CA ILE A 451 -7.26 -2.09 32.10
C ILE A 451 -6.95 -1.80 30.64
N GLU A 452 -7.94 -1.26 29.93
CA GLU A 452 -7.81 -0.88 28.53
C GLU A 452 -7.62 0.63 28.46
N VAL A 453 -6.55 1.06 27.79
CA VAL A 453 -6.18 2.47 27.57
C VAL A 453 -5.82 2.69 26.11
N SER A 454 -5.87 3.95 25.64
CA SER A 454 -5.37 4.30 24.32
C SER A 454 -3.87 4.62 24.35
N ARG A 455 -3.24 4.73 23.18
CA ARG A 455 -1.82 5.08 23.08
C ARG A 455 -1.54 6.49 23.64
N THR A 456 -2.47 7.41 23.50
CA THR A 456 -2.40 8.74 24.11
C THR A 456 -2.37 8.66 25.63
N ASP A 457 -3.12 7.73 26.22
CA ASP A 457 -3.14 7.51 27.67
C ASP A 457 -1.85 6.88 28.18
N GLU A 458 -1.24 5.98 27.42
CA GLU A 458 0.09 5.44 27.72
C GLU A 458 1.14 6.54 27.85
N TYR A 459 1.17 7.47 26.88
CA TYR A 459 2.08 8.62 26.91
C TYR A 459 1.83 9.53 28.12
N LEU A 460 0.56 9.70 28.51
CA LEU A 460 0.18 10.49 29.67
C LEU A 460 0.62 9.81 30.97
N LEU A 461 0.38 8.51 31.12
CA LEU A 461 0.75 7.72 32.29
C LEU A 461 2.28 7.49 32.37
N GLY A 462 2.99 7.55 31.25
CA GLY A 462 4.41 7.18 31.18
C GLY A 462 4.65 5.67 31.27
N ILE A 463 3.69 4.88 30.79
CA ILE A 463 3.76 3.41 30.80
C ILE A 463 3.48 2.93 29.38
N ASP A 464 4.38 2.12 28.83
CA ASP A 464 4.24 1.49 27.51
C ASP A 464 3.38 0.23 27.63
N ALA A 465 2.12 0.30 27.20
CA ALA A 465 1.18 -0.81 27.31
C ALA A 465 1.16 -1.60 26.00
N PRO A 466 1.36 -2.93 26.02
CA PRO A 466 1.36 -3.71 24.78
C PRO A 466 -0.05 -3.81 24.20
N VAL A 467 -0.14 -3.85 22.87
CA VAL A 467 -1.37 -4.21 22.16
C VAL A 467 -1.70 -5.69 22.41
N ARG A 468 -2.91 -5.97 22.89
CA ARG A 468 -3.37 -7.33 23.26
C ARG A 468 -4.84 -7.54 22.92
N ASP A 469 -5.20 -8.80 22.66
CA ASP A 469 -6.60 -9.21 22.59
C ASP A 469 -7.25 -9.04 23.97
N SER A 470 -8.46 -8.48 24.02
CA SER A 470 -9.21 -8.35 25.27
C SER A 470 -9.39 -9.72 25.94
N GLY A 471 -8.95 -9.83 27.20
CA GLY A 471 -8.85 -11.07 27.99
C GLY A 471 -7.45 -11.67 28.09
N ARG A 472 -6.47 -11.20 27.29
CA ARG A 472 -5.07 -11.68 27.27
C ARG A 472 -4.13 -10.71 27.99
N VAL A 473 -4.17 -10.75 29.32
CA VAL A 473 -3.38 -9.83 30.19
C VAL A 473 -2.01 -10.34 30.62
N LYS A 474 -1.62 -11.56 30.24
CA LYS A 474 -0.31 -12.11 30.62
C LYS A 474 0.81 -11.29 29.99
N ASP A 475 1.86 -11.00 30.76
CA ASP A 475 3.04 -10.24 30.29
C ASP A 475 2.64 -8.86 29.74
N SER A 476 1.60 -8.26 30.33
CA SER A 476 1.16 -6.89 30.04
C SER A 476 1.73 -5.91 31.06
N ALA A 477 1.56 -4.61 30.79
CA ALA A 477 2.22 -3.58 31.58
C ALA A 477 1.67 -3.52 33.03
N PRO A 478 2.53 -3.22 34.01
CA PRO A 478 2.09 -2.98 35.39
C PRO A 478 1.37 -1.64 35.50
N ILE A 479 0.44 -1.53 36.45
CA ILE A 479 -0.26 -0.27 36.74
C ILE A 479 -0.67 -0.21 38.22
N THR A 480 -0.74 1.00 38.78
CA THR A 480 -1.28 1.21 40.12
C THR A 480 -2.70 1.76 40.03
N LEU A 481 -3.62 1.14 40.74
CA LEU A 481 -5.02 1.54 40.85
C LEU A 481 -5.26 2.16 42.23
N LYS A 482 -5.92 3.32 42.27
CA LYS A 482 -6.36 3.97 43.50
C LYS A 482 -7.87 4.07 43.53
N GLY A 483 -8.48 3.38 44.49
CA GLY A 483 -9.91 3.40 44.78
C GLY A 483 -10.22 4.19 46.06
N PRO A 484 -11.49 4.31 46.44
CA PRO A 484 -11.90 5.03 47.64
C PRO A 484 -11.45 4.36 48.95
N LYS A 485 -11.22 3.04 48.96
CA LYS A 485 -10.83 2.28 50.16
C LYS A 485 -9.39 1.80 50.18
N GLY A 486 -8.69 1.85 49.05
CA GLY A 486 -7.33 1.32 48.97
C GLY A 486 -6.59 1.63 47.68
N ILE A 487 -5.32 1.20 47.66
CA ILE A 487 -4.42 1.29 46.50
C ILE A 487 -3.92 -0.12 46.20
N VAL A 488 -4.03 -0.55 44.95
CA VAL A 488 -3.58 -1.86 44.48
C VAL A 488 -2.56 -1.67 43.37
N LYS A 489 -1.39 -2.31 43.50
CA LYS A 489 -0.37 -2.35 42.46
C LYS A 489 -0.46 -3.66 41.70
N LEU A 490 -0.86 -3.58 40.44
CA LEU A 490 -0.91 -4.72 39.54
C LEU A 490 0.45 -4.92 38.87
N LYS A 491 0.92 -6.17 38.84
CA LYS A 491 2.16 -6.55 38.13
C LYS A 491 1.95 -6.66 36.62
N GLU A 492 0.72 -6.95 36.21
CA GLU A 492 0.25 -7.03 34.83
C GLU A 492 -1.24 -6.67 34.82
N GLY A 493 -1.76 -6.22 33.67
CA GLY A 493 -3.18 -5.93 33.47
C GLY A 493 -3.44 -4.75 32.53
N LEU A 494 -2.46 -3.86 32.33
CA LEU A 494 -2.61 -2.68 31.46
C LEU A 494 -2.27 -3.02 30.01
N ILE A 495 -3.22 -2.81 29.11
CA ILE A 495 -3.10 -3.10 27.67
C ILE A 495 -3.69 -1.97 26.82
N CYS A 496 -3.22 -1.88 25.58
CA CYS A 496 -3.98 -1.29 24.49
C CYS A 496 -4.79 -2.41 23.81
N ALA A 497 -6.12 -2.24 23.72
CA ALA A 497 -6.97 -3.29 23.18
C ALA A 497 -6.81 -3.39 21.66
N ARG A 498 -6.49 -4.57 21.15
CA ARG A 498 -6.51 -4.82 19.70
C ARG A 498 -7.93 -4.66 19.18
N ARG A 499 -8.10 -3.90 18.09
CA ARG A 499 -9.38 -3.78 17.36
C ARG A 499 -9.92 -5.16 16.97
N HIS A 500 -11.23 -5.35 17.13
CA HIS A 500 -11.86 -6.65 16.88
C HIS A 500 -13.35 -6.51 16.60
N ILE A 501 -13.94 -7.54 15.99
CA ILE A 501 -15.39 -7.65 15.78
C ILE A 501 -15.92 -8.76 16.67
N HIS A 502 -16.96 -8.46 17.43
CA HIS A 502 -17.81 -9.45 18.08
C HIS A 502 -18.86 -9.94 17.08
N MET A 503 -19.01 -11.25 16.94
CA MET A 503 -20.01 -11.87 16.06
C MET A 503 -20.74 -13.01 16.77
N HIS A 504 -22.06 -13.09 16.60
CA HIS A 504 -22.79 -14.34 16.83
C HIS A 504 -22.37 -15.37 15.74
N PRO A 505 -22.43 -16.70 15.99
CA PRO A 505 -22.19 -17.69 14.93
C PRO A 505 -22.98 -17.46 13.64
N ASP A 506 -24.23 -17.03 13.74
CA ASP A 506 -25.07 -16.70 12.58
C ASP A 506 -24.54 -15.48 11.80
N ASP A 507 -23.96 -14.49 12.50
CA ASP A 507 -23.31 -13.35 11.85
C ASP A 507 -22.05 -13.84 11.12
N ALA A 508 -21.20 -14.62 11.79
CA ALA A 508 -19.97 -15.14 11.20
C ALA A 508 -20.24 -15.96 9.93
N GLU A 509 -21.30 -16.78 9.94
CA GLU A 509 -21.76 -17.50 8.74
C GLU A 509 -22.22 -16.54 7.64
N ARG A 510 -23.02 -15.53 7.97
CA ARG A 510 -23.50 -14.50 7.01
C ARG A 510 -22.36 -13.72 6.35
N PHE A 511 -21.35 -13.35 7.14
CA PHE A 511 -20.18 -12.60 6.69
C PHE A 511 -19.10 -13.50 6.06
N GLY A 512 -19.27 -14.83 6.07
CA GLY A 512 -18.32 -15.77 5.48
C GLY A 512 -16.97 -15.84 6.22
N VAL A 513 -16.97 -15.63 7.54
CA VAL A 513 -15.77 -15.59 8.39
C VAL A 513 -15.85 -16.58 9.55
N LYS A 514 -14.70 -16.89 10.15
CA LYS A 514 -14.57 -17.80 11.30
C LYS A 514 -13.92 -17.10 12.49
N ASN A 515 -14.09 -17.71 13.65
CA ASN A 515 -13.43 -17.24 14.87
C ASN A 515 -11.91 -17.21 14.68
N LYS A 516 -11.30 -16.07 15.03
CA LYS A 516 -9.88 -15.74 14.87
C LYS A 516 -9.41 -15.45 13.45
N ASP A 517 -10.31 -15.31 12.49
CA ASP A 517 -9.94 -14.71 11.21
C ASP A 517 -9.52 -13.25 11.43
N GLU A 518 -8.58 -12.78 10.62
CA GLU A 518 -8.20 -11.37 10.57
C GLU A 518 -8.70 -10.78 9.25
N VAL A 519 -9.53 -9.75 9.37
CA VAL A 519 -10.28 -9.18 8.25
C VAL A 519 -10.01 -7.69 8.09
N GLU A 520 -10.45 -7.16 6.96
CA GLU A 520 -10.46 -5.74 6.64
C GLU A 520 -11.88 -5.19 6.75
N VAL A 521 -12.03 -4.03 7.38
CA VAL A 521 -13.30 -3.34 7.52
C VAL A 521 -13.21 -1.97 6.87
N ALA A 522 -13.94 -1.78 5.78
CA ALA A 522 -14.07 -0.48 5.11
C ALA A 522 -15.11 0.37 5.84
N ILE A 523 -14.80 1.65 6.04
CA ILE A 523 -15.76 2.69 6.40
C ILE A 523 -15.89 3.59 5.18
N THR A 524 -17.09 3.65 4.62
CA THR A 524 -17.39 4.41 3.39
C THR A 524 -18.57 5.37 3.63
N GLY A 525 -18.55 6.54 2.98
CA GLY A 525 -19.65 7.52 3.06
C GLY A 525 -19.61 8.45 4.29
N GLY A 526 -18.53 8.40 5.07
CA GLY A 526 -18.24 9.35 6.15
C GLY A 526 -17.44 10.58 5.68
N PRO A 527 -16.97 11.45 6.61
CA PRO A 527 -16.08 12.57 6.27
C PRO A 527 -14.74 12.12 5.70
N ARG A 528 -14.35 10.86 5.93
CA ARG A 528 -13.15 10.23 5.38
C ARG A 528 -13.37 8.74 5.16
N ASP A 529 -13.21 8.28 3.93
CA ASP A 529 -13.17 6.85 3.62
C ASP A 529 -11.84 6.25 4.09
N LEU A 530 -11.90 5.08 4.73
CA LEU A 530 -10.72 4.34 5.20
C LEU A 530 -11.00 2.85 5.35
N ILE A 531 -9.93 2.06 5.41
CA ILE A 531 -10.01 0.62 5.68
C ILE A 531 -9.22 0.34 6.95
N PHE A 532 -9.89 -0.22 7.96
CA PHE A 532 -9.23 -0.81 9.11
C PHE A 532 -8.68 -2.18 8.71
N CYS A 533 -7.37 -2.27 8.67
CA CYS A 533 -6.65 -3.53 8.51
C CYS A 533 -6.56 -4.30 9.85
N ASP A 534 -6.30 -5.61 9.75
CA ASP A 534 -5.91 -6.50 10.85
C ASP A 534 -6.94 -6.60 12.00
N VAL A 535 -8.23 -6.57 11.64
CA VAL A 535 -9.35 -6.63 12.57
C VAL A 535 -9.64 -8.09 12.94
N LEU A 536 -9.50 -8.43 14.22
CA LEU A 536 -9.71 -9.80 14.70
C LEU A 536 -11.20 -10.14 14.81
N VAL A 537 -11.64 -11.24 14.19
CA VAL A 537 -13.00 -11.78 14.35
C VAL A 537 -13.08 -12.64 15.60
N ARG A 538 -14.05 -12.35 16.48
CA ARG A 538 -14.33 -13.13 17.70
C ARG A 538 -15.77 -13.62 17.65
N VAL A 539 -15.94 -14.94 17.60
CA VAL A 539 -17.27 -15.56 17.50
C VAL A 539 -17.68 -16.20 18.83
N SER A 540 -18.87 -15.86 19.31
CA SER A 540 -19.49 -16.44 20.51
C SER A 540 -21.01 -16.29 20.47
N HIS A 541 -21.75 -17.26 21.00
CA HIS A 541 -23.22 -17.17 21.13
C HIS A 541 -23.67 -16.02 22.05
N GLY A 542 -22.78 -15.49 22.89
CA GLY A 542 -23.07 -14.35 23.77
C GLY A 542 -22.76 -12.99 23.16
N TYR A 543 -22.31 -12.93 21.90
CA TYR A 543 -21.93 -11.68 21.26
C TYR A 543 -23.05 -11.08 20.41
N ARG A 544 -23.08 -9.75 20.40
CA ARG A 544 -23.85 -8.96 19.43
C ARG A 544 -22.87 -8.37 18.41
N LEU A 545 -23.26 -8.37 17.13
CA LEU A 545 -22.46 -7.81 16.04
C LEU A 545 -22.04 -6.37 16.33
N GLU A 546 -20.73 -6.16 16.53
CA GLU A 546 -20.16 -4.85 16.80
C GLU A 546 -18.63 -4.89 16.65
N MET A 547 -18.05 -3.90 15.97
CA MET A 547 -16.60 -3.69 15.92
C MET A 547 -16.17 -2.74 17.02
N HIS A 548 -15.18 -3.13 17.81
CA HIS A 548 -14.60 -2.32 18.86
C HIS A 548 -13.27 -1.72 18.40
N ILE A 549 -13.15 -0.40 18.50
CA ILE A 549 -11.93 0.37 18.29
C ILE A 549 -11.64 1.24 19.51
N ASP A 550 -10.39 1.67 19.70
CA ASP A 550 -10.03 2.61 20.75
C ASP A 550 -10.36 4.07 20.37
N THR A 551 -10.20 4.98 21.34
CA THR A 551 -10.49 6.41 21.13
C THR A 551 -9.51 7.11 20.18
N ASP A 552 -8.26 6.69 20.12
CA ASP A 552 -7.25 7.29 19.24
C ASP A 552 -7.53 6.88 17.79
N GLU A 553 -7.89 5.61 17.57
CA GLU A 553 -8.35 5.08 16.29
C GLU A 553 -9.60 5.80 15.80
N ALA A 554 -10.60 5.96 16.66
CA ALA A 554 -11.83 6.66 16.32
C ALA A 554 -11.59 8.14 15.99
N ASN A 555 -10.77 8.84 16.80
CA ASN A 555 -10.45 10.25 16.55
C ASN A 555 -9.64 10.43 15.25
N ALA A 556 -8.67 9.55 14.98
CA ALA A 556 -7.87 9.59 13.75
C ALA A 556 -8.69 9.31 12.49
N ALA A 557 -9.78 8.55 12.65
CA ALA A 557 -10.72 8.16 11.62
C ALA A 557 -11.97 9.06 11.55
N GLU A 558 -12.11 10.04 12.46
CA GLU A 558 -13.29 10.92 12.58
C GLU A 558 -14.63 10.16 12.73
N LEU A 559 -14.61 9.06 13.51
CA LEU A 559 -15.75 8.18 13.71
C LEU A 559 -16.55 8.51 14.97
N ASP A 560 -17.86 8.28 14.90
CA ASP A 560 -18.79 8.40 16.01
C ASP A 560 -19.52 7.07 16.29
N ARG A 561 -20.46 7.08 17.24
CA ARG A 561 -21.23 5.89 17.63
C ARG A 561 -22.30 5.46 16.62
N GLN A 562 -22.55 6.24 15.57
CA GLN A 562 -23.48 5.90 14.49
C GLN A 562 -22.75 5.34 13.28
N SER A 563 -21.42 5.35 13.31
CA SER A 563 -20.58 4.85 12.23
C SER A 563 -20.77 3.35 12.04
N ILE A 564 -20.82 2.93 10.78
CA ILE A 564 -20.92 1.54 10.35
C ILE A 564 -19.76 1.22 9.41
N GLY A 565 -19.36 -0.05 9.37
CA GLY A 565 -18.35 -0.55 8.45
C GLY A 565 -18.81 -1.79 7.71
N GLU A 566 -18.07 -2.16 6.67
CA GLU A 566 -18.35 -3.32 5.82
C GLU A 566 -17.10 -4.18 5.68
N LEU A 567 -17.24 -5.51 5.64
CA LEU A 567 -16.08 -6.36 5.35
C LEU A 567 -15.62 -6.13 3.91
N VAL A 568 -14.30 -6.06 3.71
CA VAL A 568 -13.71 -6.10 2.38
C VAL A 568 -13.60 -7.57 1.95
N TYR A 569 -13.99 -7.89 0.72
CA TYR A 569 -13.93 -9.24 0.14
C TYR A 569 -12.82 -9.32 -0.91
N SER A 570 -12.05 -10.42 -0.91
CA SER A 570 -10.84 -10.58 -1.73
C SER A 570 -11.02 -11.49 -2.96
N GLY A 571 -12.24 -11.94 -3.27
CA GLY A 571 -12.48 -12.93 -4.32
C GLY A 571 -13.71 -12.66 -5.19
N VAL A 572 -13.72 -13.26 -6.39
CA VAL A 572 -14.73 -13.10 -7.46
C VAL A 572 -16.10 -13.72 -7.14
N ASN A 573 -16.22 -14.44 -6.01
CA ASN A 573 -17.42 -15.24 -5.67
C ASN A 573 -18.10 -14.86 -4.33
N ASP A 574 -17.70 -13.77 -3.66
CA ASP A 574 -18.49 -13.13 -2.59
C ASP A 574 -19.00 -14.02 -1.46
N ARG A 575 -18.23 -15.05 -1.12
CA ARG A 575 -18.53 -15.96 -0.01
C ARG A 575 -17.47 -15.93 1.08
N LEU A 576 -16.36 -15.22 0.86
CA LEU A 576 -15.20 -15.23 1.73
C LEU A 576 -14.65 -13.80 1.85
N ALA A 577 -14.69 -13.24 3.05
CA ALA A 577 -14.05 -11.97 3.35
C ALA A 577 -12.54 -12.04 3.05
N SER A 578 -11.90 -10.89 2.88
CA SER A 578 -10.45 -10.73 2.81
C SER A 578 -9.84 -11.22 4.12
N ILE A 579 -9.52 -12.52 4.21
CA ILE A 579 -8.94 -13.16 5.38
C ILE A 579 -7.41 -13.13 5.22
N ARG A 580 -6.74 -12.32 6.04
CA ARG A 580 -5.28 -12.16 6.01
C ARG A 580 -4.52 -13.37 6.59
N CYS A 581 -5.20 -14.28 7.30
CA CYS A 581 -4.58 -15.45 7.90
C CYS A 581 -5.56 -16.64 8.05
N ALA A 582 -5.43 -17.66 7.21
CA ALA A 582 -5.92 -18.99 7.59
C ALA A 582 -4.88 -19.60 8.53
N LYS A 583 -5.16 -19.66 9.84
CA LYS A 583 -4.41 -20.61 10.68
C LYS A 583 -4.75 -22.00 10.16
N THR A 584 -3.82 -22.61 9.44
CA THR A 584 -3.77 -24.05 9.24
C THR A 584 -3.97 -24.70 10.60
N THR A 585 -5.12 -25.35 10.75
CA THR A 585 -5.34 -26.31 11.81
C THR A 585 -4.31 -27.41 11.63
N ASN A 586 -3.24 -27.37 12.42
CA ASN A 586 -2.51 -28.58 12.75
C ASN A 586 -3.49 -29.47 13.52
N GLN A 587 -4.15 -30.38 12.81
CA GLN A 587 -4.59 -31.63 13.39
C GLN A 587 -3.34 -32.49 13.58
N ASN A 588 -2.78 -32.43 14.78
CA ASN A 588 -2.34 -33.55 15.62
C ASN A 588 -1.65 -33.00 16.87
#